data_AF-A0A956AZ97-F1
#
_entry.id   AF-A0A956AZ97-F1
#
_cell.length_a   1.000
_cell.length_b   1.000
_cell.length_c   1.000
_cell.angle_alpha   90.00
_cell.angle_beta   90.00
_cell.angle_gamma   90.00
#
_symmetry.space_group_name_H-M   'P 1'
#
loop_
_entity.id
_entity.type
_entity.pdbx_description
1 polymer ?
#
loop_
_entity_poly.entity_id
_entity_poly.type
_entity_poly.pdbx_seq_one_letter_code
_entity_poly.pdbx_strand_id
1 'polypeptide(L)'
;TTGPLTALTGQVFSAQRLRQSELNLRGKAELGRPWDVHAERMVGCVDCHPAANNPATFREVSGTRPGHLRGDARAPSLKAFLQRPDHRLQKGSSAQFATSDALDGGQRGCQDCHEPGGSHPWLPYADRHFQQLQCEACHVPAMHAPARESTDWTVLTTTGEPRVVWRGLTGAPSDAHRIIEPTRPVLLPRTDADGQTRLGPHNLHTTWLWTKAAGTGRAPVTRTELEAAWLDHGTHPPALVKALDRDGDGALAEAELVLDTPARVATVATRLRGAGVVDPRIEGQIQPVGLHHGVGTRGTAVKDCLACHGPESRLSAPMILAGVAPADVTPKWRADSRTAPMGQVVRDGGGWVLRPDATEAGVYAMGHHRLGLAEAFGLLALLGVVLGVSVHGGLRVRLALKRRKQA
;
A
#
# COMPACT_ATOMS: atom_id res chain seq x y z
N THR A 1 20.59 -3.35 9.48
CA THR A 1 19.98 -2.29 8.64
C THR A 1 19.15 -2.97 7.55
N THR A 2 17.84 -3.05 7.73
CA THR A 2 16.92 -3.40 6.64
C THR A 2 17.10 -2.34 5.54
N GLY A 3 17.49 -2.75 4.33
CA GLY A 3 17.71 -1.83 3.23
C GLY A 3 16.47 -0.95 2.94
N PRO A 4 16.65 0.18 2.24
CA PRO A 4 15.56 1.12 1.93
C PRO A 4 14.33 0.45 1.26
N LEU A 5 14.53 -0.69 0.58
CA LEU A 5 13.49 -1.47 -0.10
C LEU A 5 12.45 -2.06 0.87
N THR A 6 12.90 -2.73 1.94
CA THR A 6 12.00 -3.31 2.95
C THR A 6 11.38 -2.21 3.81
N ALA A 7 12.06 -1.07 3.97
CA ALA A 7 11.61 -0.02 4.86
C ALA A 7 10.23 0.54 4.45
N LEU A 8 9.98 0.80 3.16
CA LEU A 8 8.69 1.37 2.71
C LEU A 8 7.59 0.32 2.52
N THR A 9 7.92 -0.96 2.42
CA THR A 9 6.99 -2.00 1.95
C THR A 9 6.79 -3.13 2.96
N GLY A 10 7.64 -3.28 3.97
CA GLY A 10 7.64 -4.48 4.83
C GLY A 10 7.85 -5.78 4.06
N GLN A 11 8.36 -5.71 2.82
CA GLN A 11 8.59 -6.87 1.98
C GLN A 11 9.99 -7.44 2.19
N VAL A 12 10.03 -8.76 2.35
CA VAL A 12 11.26 -9.53 2.51
C VAL A 12 11.27 -10.60 1.44
N PHE A 13 12.30 -10.58 0.59
CA PHE A 13 12.54 -11.62 -0.40
C PHE A 13 13.52 -12.64 0.19
N SER A 14 13.00 -13.75 0.73
CA SER A 14 13.82 -14.78 1.38
C SER A 14 13.14 -16.13 1.40
N ALA A 15 13.92 -17.19 1.23
CA ALA A 15 13.48 -18.58 1.38
C ALA A 15 13.22 -18.97 2.85
N GLN A 16 13.73 -18.19 3.81
CA GLN A 16 13.57 -18.48 5.24
C GLN A 16 12.09 -18.48 5.62
N ARG A 17 11.68 -19.45 6.46
CA ARG A 17 10.33 -19.47 7.03
C ARG A 17 10.15 -18.34 8.04
N LEU A 18 9.00 -17.68 8.02
CA LEU A 18 8.67 -16.59 8.94
C LEU A 18 8.86 -16.99 10.41
N ARG A 19 8.41 -18.20 10.79
CA ARG A 19 8.58 -18.72 12.16
C ARG A 19 10.04 -18.90 12.60
N GLN A 20 10.97 -18.98 11.65
CA GLN A 20 12.42 -19.13 11.88
C GLN A 20 13.18 -17.81 11.77
N SER A 21 12.49 -16.69 11.48
CA SER A 21 13.11 -15.36 11.48
C SER A 21 13.50 -14.95 12.90
N GLU A 22 14.43 -14.01 13.05
CA GLU A 22 14.76 -13.39 14.35
C GLU A 22 13.77 -12.28 14.75
N LEU A 23 12.68 -12.12 14.00
CA LEU A 23 11.67 -11.08 14.28
C LEU A 23 10.66 -11.54 15.33
N ASN A 24 10.18 -10.62 16.15
CA ASN A 24 9.15 -10.88 17.15
C ASN A 24 7.74 -10.78 16.55
N LEU A 25 7.40 -11.74 15.69
CA LEU A 25 6.13 -11.76 14.96
C LEU A 25 4.96 -12.20 15.85
N ARG A 26 3.81 -11.53 15.74
CA ARG A 26 2.55 -12.05 16.33
C ARG A 26 2.26 -13.43 15.76
N GLY A 27 1.96 -14.39 16.65
CA GLY A 27 1.61 -15.76 16.26
C GLY A 27 2.73 -16.52 15.55
N LYS A 28 4.00 -16.15 15.79
CA LYS A 28 5.18 -16.66 15.05
C LYS A 28 5.21 -18.16 14.82
N ALA A 29 4.81 -18.96 15.81
CA ALA A 29 4.81 -20.42 15.74
C ALA A 29 3.96 -20.98 14.57
N GLU A 30 2.88 -20.29 14.20
CA GLU A 30 1.93 -20.70 13.16
C GLU A 30 2.38 -20.25 11.75
N LEU A 31 3.37 -19.35 11.66
CA LEU A 31 3.84 -18.78 10.39
C LEU A 31 4.82 -19.72 9.66
N GLY A 32 4.31 -20.85 9.19
CA GLY A 32 5.09 -21.93 8.56
C GLY A 32 5.59 -21.68 7.13
N ARG A 33 5.10 -20.64 6.45
CA ARG A 33 5.47 -20.31 5.06
C ARG A 33 6.80 -19.54 4.95
N PRO A 34 7.49 -19.57 3.79
CA PRO A 34 8.63 -18.68 3.53
C PRO A 34 8.21 -17.21 3.52
N TRP A 35 9.17 -16.31 3.66
CA TRP A 35 8.94 -14.88 3.39
C TRP A 35 8.46 -14.67 1.96
N ASP A 36 9.09 -15.33 0.99
CA ASP A 36 8.67 -15.33 -0.42
C ASP A 36 8.81 -16.74 -1.02
N VAL A 37 7.75 -17.25 -1.65
CA VAL A 37 7.75 -18.57 -2.28
C VAL A 37 8.71 -18.64 -3.46
N HIS A 38 8.93 -17.55 -4.19
CA HIS A 38 9.86 -17.54 -5.33
C HIS A 38 11.30 -17.72 -4.85
N ALA A 39 11.67 -17.06 -3.75
CA ALA A 39 12.96 -17.25 -3.12
C ALA A 39 13.14 -18.70 -2.60
N GLU A 40 12.10 -19.30 -2.01
CA GLU A 40 12.11 -20.73 -1.63
C GLU A 40 12.35 -21.65 -2.83
N ARG A 41 11.84 -21.27 -4.01
CA ARG A 41 12.02 -22.01 -5.27
C ARG A 41 13.25 -21.61 -6.07
N MET A 42 14.18 -20.86 -5.46
CA MET A 42 15.43 -20.41 -6.07
C MET A 42 15.24 -19.55 -7.32
N VAL A 43 14.09 -18.91 -7.48
CA VAL A 43 13.92 -17.83 -8.45
C VAL A 43 14.69 -16.63 -7.92
N GLY A 44 15.65 -16.14 -8.68
CA GLY A 44 16.52 -15.03 -8.31
C GLY A 44 15.99 -13.67 -8.77
N CYS A 45 16.58 -12.59 -8.26
CA CYS A 45 16.18 -11.23 -8.62
C CYS A 45 16.24 -10.99 -10.13
N VAL A 46 17.25 -11.53 -10.83
CA VAL A 46 17.45 -11.32 -12.28
C VAL A 46 16.44 -12.06 -13.16
N ASP A 47 15.75 -13.07 -12.62
CA ASP A 47 14.72 -13.79 -13.35
C ASP A 47 13.46 -12.92 -13.53
N CYS A 48 13.13 -12.13 -12.50
CA CYS A 48 12.05 -11.14 -12.52
C CYS A 48 12.50 -9.76 -13.02
N HIS A 49 13.74 -9.38 -12.73
CA HIS A 49 14.35 -8.10 -13.09
C HIS A 49 15.52 -8.29 -14.06
N PRO A 50 15.28 -8.72 -15.31
CA PRO A 50 16.35 -8.97 -16.25
C PRO A 50 17.11 -7.69 -16.61
N ALA A 51 18.42 -7.81 -16.82
CA ALA A 51 19.20 -6.75 -17.46
C ALA A 51 18.63 -6.45 -18.86
N ALA A 52 18.57 -5.17 -19.23
CA ALA A 52 17.98 -4.74 -20.50
C ALA A 52 18.66 -5.36 -21.74
N ASN A 53 19.96 -5.64 -21.65
CA ASN A 53 20.74 -6.24 -22.72
C ASN A 53 20.98 -7.76 -22.57
N ASN A 54 20.28 -8.44 -21.66
CA ASN A 54 20.40 -9.88 -21.52
C ASN A 54 19.74 -10.59 -22.73
N PRO A 55 20.51 -11.35 -23.54
CA PRO A 55 19.99 -11.99 -24.76
C PRO A 55 18.91 -13.03 -24.51
N ALA A 56 18.93 -13.72 -23.35
CA ALA A 56 17.94 -14.76 -23.03
C ALA A 56 16.56 -14.16 -22.71
N THR A 57 16.53 -12.88 -22.34
CA THR A 57 15.32 -12.18 -21.91
C THR A 57 15.08 -10.92 -22.73
N PHE A 58 15.83 -10.74 -23.82
CA PHE A 58 15.74 -9.57 -24.68
C PHE A 58 14.32 -9.50 -25.24
N ARG A 59 13.55 -8.55 -24.72
CA ARG A 59 12.24 -8.19 -25.24
C ARG A 59 12.43 -6.99 -26.14
N GLU A 60 12.01 -7.13 -27.39
CA GLU A 60 11.97 -6.02 -28.34
C GLU A 60 11.10 -4.91 -27.73
N VAL A 61 11.60 -3.67 -27.70
CA VAL A 61 10.79 -2.52 -27.26
C VAL A 61 9.66 -2.37 -28.28
N SER A 62 8.43 -2.63 -27.85
CA SER A 62 7.25 -2.56 -28.72
C SER A 62 7.13 -1.17 -29.32
N GLY A 63 7.30 -1.06 -30.64
CA GLY A 63 7.17 0.21 -31.39
C GLY A 63 8.34 0.52 -32.33
N THR A 64 9.53 -0.05 -32.12
CA THR A 64 10.70 0.21 -32.99
C THR A 64 10.98 -0.89 -34.00
N ARG A 65 10.24 -2.00 -33.96
CA ARG A 65 10.36 -3.09 -34.92
C ARG A 65 9.39 -2.88 -36.08
N PRO A 66 9.88 -2.76 -37.32
CA PRO A 66 9.02 -2.82 -38.49
C PRO A 66 8.12 -4.06 -38.46
N GLY A 67 6.81 -3.89 -38.70
CA GLY A 67 5.82 -4.96 -38.57
C GLY A 67 6.06 -6.20 -39.47
N HIS A 68 6.95 -6.10 -40.46
CA HIS A 68 7.32 -7.20 -41.35
C HIS A 68 8.45 -8.10 -40.80
N LEU A 69 9.14 -7.69 -39.72
CA LEU A 69 10.19 -8.50 -39.11
C LEU A 69 9.59 -9.47 -38.09
N ARG A 70 9.99 -10.75 -38.19
CA ARG A 70 9.63 -11.77 -37.18
C ARG A 70 10.55 -11.75 -35.96
N GLY A 71 11.74 -11.15 -36.07
CA GLY A 71 12.68 -10.94 -34.98
C GLY A 71 13.69 -9.83 -35.31
N ASP A 72 14.25 -9.21 -34.28
CA ASP A 72 15.23 -8.12 -34.40
C ASP A 72 16.67 -8.64 -34.31
N ALA A 73 17.39 -8.61 -35.43
CA ALA A 73 18.81 -9.00 -35.50
C ALA A 73 19.75 -8.08 -34.68
N ARG A 74 19.25 -6.95 -34.15
CA ARG A 74 20.00 -6.05 -33.27
C ARG A 74 20.01 -6.53 -31.80
N ALA A 75 19.37 -7.65 -31.48
CA ALA A 75 19.48 -8.27 -30.17
C ALA A 75 20.97 -8.46 -29.80
N PRO A 76 21.41 -8.10 -28.59
CA PRO A 76 22.79 -8.31 -28.16
C PRO A 76 23.17 -9.78 -28.31
N SER A 77 24.37 -10.07 -28.83
CA SER A 77 24.89 -11.44 -28.80
C SER A 77 25.29 -11.82 -27.37
N LEU A 78 25.32 -13.13 -27.06
CA LEU A 78 25.85 -13.61 -25.78
C LEU A 78 27.28 -13.11 -25.54
N LYS A 79 28.13 -13.11 -26.57
CA LYS A 79 29.49 -12.57 -26.48
C LYS A 79 29.48 -11.08 -26.09
N ALA A 80 28.63 -10.28 -26.73
CA ALA A 80 28.52 -8.85 -26.43
C ALA A 80 28.03 -8.61 -24.99
N PHE A 81 27.05 -9.38 -24.53
CA PHE A 81 26.56 -9.32 -23.17
C PHE A 81 27.63 -9.71 -22.14
N LEU A 82 28.37 -10.79 -22.37
CA LEU A 82 29.47 -11.21 -21.48
C LEU A 82 30.61 -10.20 -21.42
N GLN A 83 30.87 -9.47 -22.51
CA GLN A 83 31.88 -8.41 -22.54
C GLN A 83 31.41 -7.12 -21.87
N ARG A 84 30.12 -6.79 -21.95
CA ARG A 84 29.53 -5.54 -21.43
C ARG A 84 28.10 -5.77 -20.92
N PRO A 85 27.92 -6.43 -19.77
CA PRO A 85 26.59 -6.62 -19.20
C PRO A 85 26.03 -5.30 -18.69
N ASP A 86 24.75 -5.02 -18.93
CA ASP A 86 24.07 -3.91 -18.27
C ASP A 86 23.74 -4.33 -16.84
N HIS A 87 24.34 -3.65 -15.86
CA HIS A 87 24.09 -3.91 -14.44
C HIS A 87 22.81 -3.22 -13.93
N ARG A 88 22.11 -2.47 -14.78
CA ARG A 88 20.80 -1.87 -14.46
C ARG A 88 19.72 -2.91 -14.70
N LEU A 89 19.15 -3.39 -13.60
CA LEU A 89 18.02 -4.31 -13.64
C LEU A 89 16.74 -3.57 -14.00
N GLN A 90 15.96 -4.14 -14.91
CA GLN A 90 14.65 -3.59 -15.28
C GLN A 90 13.72 -3.59 -14.07
N LYS A 91 12.87 -2.56 -13.95
CA LYS A 91 11.93 -2.40 -12.84
C LYS A 91 10.50 -2.26 -13.34
N GLY A 92 9.58 -2.38 -12.40
CA GLY A 92 8.17 -2.03 -12.57
C GLY A 92 7.98 -0.54 -12.38
N SER A 93 6.76 -0.10 -12.57
CA SER A 93 6.35 1.31 -12.51
C SER A 93 6.14 1.85 -11.09
N SER A 94 6.62 1.15 -10.05
CA SER A 94 6.41 1.61 -8.67
C SER A 94 7.38 2.72 -8.30
N ALA A 95 6.88 3.73 -7.57
CA ALA A 95 7.63 4.90 -7.11
C ALA A 95 8.67 4.60 -6.00
N GLN A 96 9.01 3.33 -5.78
CA GLN A 96 9.93 2.82 -4.76
C GLN A 96 11.39 3.11 -5.02
N PHE A 97 11.76 3.36 -6.27
CA PHE A 97 13.16 3.37 -6.69
C PHE A 97 13.54 4.73 -7.23
N ALA A 98 14.74 5.20 -6.86
CA ALA A 98 15.41 6.33 -7.49
C ALA A 98 16.04 5.97 -8.85
N THR A 99 15.73 4.78 -9.39
CA THR A 99 16.19 4.35 -10.69
C THR A 99 15.36 5.02 -11.79
N SER A 100 16.03 5.32 -12.90
CA SER A 100 15.45 6.04 -14.04
C SER A 100 14.14 5.41 -14.52
N ASP A 101 13.15 6.24 -14.83
CA ASP A 101 11.87 5.84 -15.43
C ASP A 101 12.05 5.15 -16.78
N ALA A 102 13.20 5.32 -17.44
CA ALA A 102 13.56 4.58 -18.65
C ALA A 102 13.68 3.06 -18.44
N LEU A 103 13.74 2.60 -17.18
CA LEU A 103 13.78 1.18 -16.83
C LEU A 103 12.41 0.62 -16.41
N ASP A 104 11.35 1.43 -16.45
CA ASP A 104 10.00 1.03 -16.10
C ASP A 104 9.39 0.08 -17.13
N GLY A 105 8.53 -0.83 -16.66
CA GLY A 105 7.74 -1.72 -17.53
C GLY A 105 8.54 -2.89 -18.11
N GLY A 106 9.82 -3.00 -17.75
CA GLY A 106 10.72 -4.04 -18.22
C GLY A 106 10.84 -5.27 -17.30
N GLN A 107 10.38 -5.15 -16.05
CA GLN A 107 10.32 -6.31 -15.15
C GLN A 107 9.28 -7.32 -15.63
N ARG A 108 9.51 -8.61 -15.36
CA ARG A 108 8.50 -9.63 -15.59
C ARG A 108 7.33 -9.49 -14.63
N GLY A 109 6.12 -9.72 -15.15
CA GLY A 109 4.91 -9.87 -14.35
C GLY A 109 4.62 -11.34 -14.04
N CYS A 110 3.63 -11.59 -13.17
CA CYS A 110 3.23 -12.95 -12.79
C CYS A 110 2.88 -13.84 -14.00
N GLN A 111 2.20 -13.26 -15.00
CA GLN A 111 1.74 -13.96 -16.21
C GLN A 111 2.85 -14.26 -17.22
N ASP A 112 4.06 -13.72 -17.04
CA ASP A 112 5.20 -14.09 -17.88
C ASP A 112 5.71 -15.51 -17.58
N CYS A 113 5.29 -16.10 -16.45
CA CYS A 113 5.65 -17.45 -16.04
C CYS A 113 4.45 -18.31 -15.62
N HIS A 114 3.35 -17.70 -15.14
CA HIS A 114 2.18 -18.41 -14.63
C HIS A 114 0.99 -18.32 -15.57
N GLU A 115 0.44 -19.47 -15.93
CA GLU A 115 -0.86 -19.59 -16.60
C GLU A 115 -1.97 -19.77 -15.56
N PRO A 116 -2.90 -18.81 -15.38
CA PRO A 116 -3.89 -18.87 -14.31
C PRO A 116 -4.99 -19.92 -14.54
N GLY A 117 -5.33 -20.26 -15.79
CA GLY A 117 -6.55 -21.03 -16.12
C GLY A 117 -6.65 -22.42 -15.49
N GLY A 118 -5.54 -23.13 -15.31
CA GLY A 118 -5.52 -24.48 -14.74
C GLY A 118 -5.39 -24.54 -13.21
N SER A 119 -4.96 -23.44 -12.57
CA SER A 119 -4.55 -23.44 -11.15
C SER A 119 -5.61 -22.88 -10.20
N HIS A 120 -6.66 -22.26 -10.73
CA HIS A 120 -7.72 -21.59 -9.97
C HIS A 120 -9.15 -22.16 -10.17
N PRO A 121 -9.36 -23.49 -10.32
CA PRO A 121 -10.71 -24.04 -10.54
C PRO A 121 -11.67 -23.82 -9.36
N TRP A 122 -11.13 -23.46 -8.19
CA TRP A 122 -11.89 -23.14 -6.99
C TRP A 122 -12.54 -21.73 -7.04
N LEU A 123 -12.03 -20.83 -7.89
CA LEU A 123 -12.46 -19.44 -7.94
C LEU A 123 -13.57 -19.27 -8.99
N PRO A 124 -14.82 -18.97 -8.57
CA PRO A 124 -15.90 -18.74 -9.52
C PRO A 124 -15.60 -17.51 -10.39
N TYR A 125 -15.89 -17.61 -11.68
CA TYR A 125 -15.66 -16.52 -12.64
C TYR A 125 -14.22 -15.97 -12.55
N ALA A 126 -13.22 -16.85 -12.55
CA ALA A 126 -11.81 -16.49 -12.37
C ALA A 126 -11.34 -15.38 -13.31
N ASP A 127 -11.78 -15.40 -14.58
CA ASP A 127 -11.43 -14.35 -15.55
C ASP A 127 -11.89 -12.95 -15.12
N ARG A 128 -13.05 -12.83 -14.47
CA ARG A 128 -13.53 -11.55 -13.92
C ARG A 128 -12.63 -11.07 -12.79
N HIS A 129 -12.15 -11.98 -11.95
CA HIS A 129 -11.19 -11.62 -10.91
C HIS A 129 -9.86 -11.17 -11.52
N PHE A 130 -9.34 -11.87 -12.53
CA PHE A 130 -8.07 -11.49 -13.18
C PHE A 130 -8.17 -10.19 -14.01
N GLN A 131 -9.37 -9.82 -14.45
CA GLN A 131 -9.62 -8.52 -15.07
C GLN A 131 -9.60 -7.36 -14.06
N GLN A 132 -9.93 -7.60 -12.79
CA GLN A 132 -10.13 -6.55 -11.79
C GLN A 132 -9.02 -6.51 -10.73
N LEU A 133 -8.35 -7.62 -10.47
CA LEU A 133 -7.36 -7.78 -9.40
C LEU A 133 -6.01 -8.21 -9.98
N GLN A 134 -4.94 -7.62 -9.47
CA GLN A 134 -3.60 -8.15 -9.66
C GLN A 134 -3.43 -9.45 -8.88
N CYS A 135 -2.56 -10.35 -9.35
CA CYS A 135 -2.28 -11.63 -8.68
C CYS A 135 -1.87 -11.42 -7.21
N GLU A 136 -1.10 -10.37 -6.95
CA GLU A 136 -0.61 -9.98 -5.64
C GLU A 136 -1.74 -9.61 -4.67
N ALA A 137 -2.92 -9.20 -5.13
CA ALA A 137 -4.05 -8.89 -4.24
C ALA A 137 -4.47 -10.11 -3.40
N CYS A 138 -4.35 -11.32 -3.98
CA CYS A 138 -4.62 -12.59 -3.32
C CYS A 138 -3.35 -13.25 -2.76
N HIS A 139 -2.21 -13.07 -3.42
CA HIS A 139 -0.96 -13.76 -3.09
C HIS A 139 -0.04 -12.99 -2.12
N VAL A 140 -0.30 -11.70 -1.88
CA VAL A 140 0.37 -10.86 -0.87
C VAL A 140 -0.70 -10.32 0.11
N PRO A 141 -1.33 -11.20 0.92
CA PRO A 141 -2.48 -10.81 1.73
C PRO A 141 -2.13 -9.87 2.89
N ALA A 142 -0.90 -9.93 3.40
CA ALA A 142 -0.40 -9.13 4.51
C ALA A 142 1.13 -9.04 4.49
N MET A 143 1.65 -7.93 5.01
CA MET A 143 3.08 -7.71 5.28
C MET A 143 3.38 -8.16 6.71
N HIS A 144 4.42 -8.98 6.90
CA HIS A 144 4.83 -9.49 8.22
C HIS A 144 6.10 -8.84 8.77
N ALA A 145 6.77 -8.01 7.97
CA ALA A 145 7.79 -7.09 8.49
C ALA A 145 7.19 -5.68 8.60
N PRO A 146 7.75 -4.82 9.46
CA PRO A 146 7.32 -3.43 9.56
C PRO A 146 7.51 -2.70 8.25
N ALA A 147 6.56 -1.84 7.92
CA ALA A 147 6.65 -0.90 6.80
C ALA A 147 6.55 0.52 7.34
N ARG A 148 7.20 1.50 6.72
CA ARG A 148 7.05 2.90 7.10
C ARG A 148 5.61 3.33 6.83
N GLU A 149 4.97 3.83 7.88
CA GLU A 149 3.67 4.49 7.81
C GLU A 149 3.88 5.94 7.43
N SER A 150 4.74 6.64 8.18
CA SER A 150 5.01 8.05 7.94
C SER A 150 6.44 8.45 8.28
N THR A 151 6.88 9.54 7.65
CA THR A 151 8.15 10.22 7.93
C THR A 151 7.87 11.71 8.08
N ASP A 152 8.15 12.24 9.26
CA ASP A 152 7.89 13.62 9.60
C ASP A 152 9.20 14.40 9.66
N TRP A 153 9.51 15.08 8.55
CA TRP A 153 10.62 16.03 8.43
C TRP A 153 10.27 17.42 8.98
N THR A 154 9.08 17.60 9.58
CA THR A 154 8.76 18.87 10.24
C THR A 154 9.47 19.01 11.58
N VAL A 155 9.95 17.89 12.12
CA VAL A 155 10.71 17.75 13.36
C VAL A 155 12.04 17.05 13.13
N LEU A 156 13.04 17.36 13.95
CA LEU A 156 14.34 16.66 13.95
C LEU A 156 14.72 16.20 15.34
N THR A 157 15.26 14.99 15.40
CA THR A 157 16.01 14.47 16.56
C THR A 157 17.33 15.22 16.73
N THR A 158 18.02 15.05 17.86
CA THR A 158 19.36 15.64 18.11
C THR A 158 20.42 15.14 17.12
N THR A 159 20.20 13.99 16.48
CA THR A 159 21.07 13.46 15.41
C THR A 159 20.71 13.98 14.01
N GLY A 160 19.76 14.92 13.90
CA GLY A 160 19.32 15.48 12.62
C GLY A 160 18.46 14.53 11.78
N GLU A 161 17.92 13.47 12.37
CA GLU A 161 17.02 12.52 11.71
C GLU A 161 15.54 12.88 11.96
N PRO A 162 14.65 12.62 10.99
CA PRO A 162 13.22 12.90 11.12
C PRO A 162 12.56 11.90 12.07
N ARG A 163 11.35 12.22 12.53
CA ARG A 163 10.51 11.25 13.23
C ARG A 163 9.94 10.24 12.23
N VAL A 164 10.07 8.94 12.51
CA VAL A 164 9.59 7.87 11.61
C VAL A 164 8.63 6.95 12.35
N VAL A 165 7.41 6.82 11.82
CA VAL A 165 6.42 5.89 12.36
C VAL A 165 6.35 4.66 11.46
N TRP A 166 6.35 3.48 12.10
CA TRP A 166 6.31 2.19 11.44
C TRP A 166 4.95 1.51 11.64
N ARG A 167 4.35 1.11 10.53
CA ARG A 167 3.17 0.27 10.47
C ARG A 167 3.51 -1.15 10.93
N GLY A 168 2.66 -1.71 11.78
CA GLY A 168 2.79 -3.09 12.27
C GLY A 168 3.69 -3.24 13.49
N LEU A 169 4.27 -2.17 14.03
CA LEU A 169 4.96 -2.24 15.32
C LEU A 169 4.03 -1.78 16.45
N THR A 170 3.82 -2.63 17.45
CA THR A 170 3.09 -2.30 18.67
C THR A 170 4.05 -2.11 19.85
N GLY A 171 3.71 -1.27 20.82
CA GLY A 171 4.57 -0.94 21.96
C GLY A 171 5.36 0.37 21.80
N ALA A 172 6.08 0.77 22.85
CA ALA A 172 6.87 2.00 22.87
C ALA A 172 8.11 1.88 21.97
N PRO A 173 8.56 2.95 21.29
CA PRO A 173 9.78 2.92 20.45
C PRO A 173 11.04 2.41 21.16
N SER A 174 11.15 2.61 22.47
CA SER A 174 12.27 2.17 23.31
C SER A 174 12.23 0.67 23.66
N ASP A 175 11.13 -0.03 23.40
CA ASP A 175 11.01 -1.45 23.70
C ASP A 175 11.73 -2.28 22.61
N ALA A 176 12.75 -3.03 23.01
CA ALA A 176 13.48 -3.92 22.11
C ALA A 176 12.67 -5.18 21.71
N HIS A 177 11.59 -5.47 22.44
CA HIS A 177 10.76 -6.67 22.26
C HIS A 177 9.40 -6.36 21.61
N ARG A 178 9.27 -5.24 20.89
CA ARG A 178 8.03 -4.88 20.19
C ARG A 178 7.52 -6.01 19.31
N ILE A 179 6.23 -6.30 19.46
CA ILE A 179 5.55 -7.30 18.64
C ILE A 179 5.24 -6.70 17.28
N ILE A 180 5.57 -7.45 16.24
CA ILE A 180 5.26 -7.14 14.85
C ILE A 180 3.92 -7.77 14.49
N GLU A 181 2.91 -6.92 14.33
CA GLU A 181 1.59 -7.28 13.85
C GLU A 181 1.56 -7.33 12.32
N PRO A 182 0.94 -8.35 11.71
CA PRO A 182 0.72 -8.38 10.27
C PRO A 182 -0.15 -7.21 9.83
N THR A 183 0.24 -6.55 8.76
CA THR A 183 -0.48 -5.38 8.25
C THR A 183 -1.07 -5.67 6.88
N ARG A 184 -2.34 -5.31 6.70
CA ARG A 184 -3.03 -5.49 5.42
C ARG A 184 -2.69 -4.32 4.49
N PRO A 185 -2.35 -4.58 3.22
CA PRO A 185 -2.21 -3.52 2.24
C PRO A 185 -3.57 -2.95 1.84
N VAL A 186 -3.56 -1.72 1.34
CA VAL A 186 -4.70 -1.15 0.63
C VAL A 186 -4.67 -1.62 -0.82
N LEU A 187 -5.84 -1.86 -1.40
CA LEU A 187 -5.96 -2.18 -2.83
C LEU A 187 -6.24 -0.91 -3.60
N LEU A 188 -5.34 -0.53 -4.53
CA LEU A 188 -5.47 0.68 -5.34
C LEU A 188 -5.35 0.35 -6.83
N PRO A 189 -6.06 1.10 -7.70
CA PRO A 189 -5.98 0.92 -9.15
C PRO A 189 -4.59 1.31 -9.67
N ARG A 190 -3.97 0.40 -10.41
CA ARG A 190 -2.71 0.63 -11.11
C ARG A 190 -2.82 0.08 -12.54
N THR A 191 -2.31 0.85 -13.49
CA THR A 191 -2.14 0.38 -14.87
C THR A 191 -0.85 -0.45 -14.98
N ASP A 192 -1.00 -1.70 -15.38
CA ASP A 192 0.09 -2.65 -15.58
C ASP A 192 0.74 -2.46 -16.97
N ALA A 193 1.83 -3.18 -17.23
CA ALA A 193 2.56 -3.11 -18.51
C ALA A 193 1.72 -3.59 -19.72
N ASP A 194 0.67 -4.38 -19.48
CA ASP A 194 -0.30 -4.81 -20.49
C ASP A 194 -1.38 -3.76 -20.79
N GLY A 195 -1.30 -2.59 -20.16
CA GLY A 195 -2.26 -1.49 -20.31
C GLY A 195 -3.57 -1.68 -19.53
N GLN A 196 -3.75 -2.79 -18.82
CA GLN A 196 -4.94 -3.03 -18.00
C GLN A 196 -4.80 -2.33 -16.66
N THR A 197 -5.89 -1.76 -16.17
CA THR A 197 -5.95 -1.19 -14.83
C THR A 197 -6.62 -2.17 -13.89
N ARG A 198 -5.90 -2.58 -12.85
CA ARG A 198 -6.35 -3.56 -11.86
C ARG A 198 -6.09 -3.04 -10.45
N LEU A 199 -6.85 -3.51 -9.48
CA LEU A 199 -6.57 -3.27 -8.07
C LEU A 199 -5.38 -4.12 -7.61
N GLY A 200 -4.34 -3.45 -7.13
CA GLY A 200 -3.12 -4.05 -6.60
C GLY A 200 -2.83 -3.65 -5.16
N PRO A 201 -2.11 -4.48 -4.39
CA PRO A 201 -1.76 -4.16 -3.01
C PRO A 201 -0.68 -3.08 -2.92
N HIS A 202 -0.90 -2.09 -2.06
CA HIS A 202 0.03 -1.01 -1.79
C HIS A 202 0.19 -0.79 -0.28
N ASN A 203 1.40 -0.40 0.13
CA ASN A 203 1.63 0.31 1.36
C ASN A 203 1.51 1.82 1.07
N LEU A 204 0.85 2.57 1.96
CA LEU A 204 0.85 4.04 1.87
C LEU A 204 1.87 4.62 2.85
N HIS A 205 2.79 5.42 2.32
CA HIS A 205 3.77 6.17 3.10
C HIS A 205 3.43 7.66 3.05
N THR A 206 3.24 8.27 4.22
CA THR A 206 2.95 9.69 4.35
C THR A 206 4.20 10.45 4.74
N THR A 207 4.61 11.42 3.93
CA THR A 207 5.73 12.32 4.27
C THR A 207 5.21 13.70 4.63
N TRP A 208 5.63 14.22 5.78
CA TRP A 208 5.42 15.61 6.17
C TRP A 208 6.72 16.38 6.01
N LEU A 209 6.69 17.53 5.35
CA LEU A 209 7.88 18.32 5.08
C LEU A 209 7.59 19.81 5.17
N TRP A 210 8.61 20.57 5.55
CA TRP A 210 8.59 22.01 5.36
C TRP A 210 8.90 22.36 3.90
N THR A 211 8.16 23.32 3.35
CA THR A 211 8.41 23.95 2.07
C THR A 211 8.70 25.44 2.25
N LYS A 212 9.45 26.01 1.30
CA LYS A 212 9.81 27.42 1.22
C LYS A 212 9.41 28.00 -0.13
N ALA A 213 9.23 29.31 -0.19
CA ALA A 213 8.99 30.00 -1.46
C ALA A 213 10.19 29.81 -2.41
N ALA A 214 9.92 29.45 -3.67
CA ALA A 214 10.94 29.24 -4.69
C ALA A 214 10.41 29.64 -6.08
N GLY A 215 10.83 30.82 -6.57
CA GLY A 215 10.31 31.37 -7.83
C GLY A 215 8.80 31.58 -7.75
N THR A 216 8.06 31.02 -8.71
CA THR A 216 6.59 31.02 -8.74
C THR A 216 5.95 29.87 -7.95
N GLY A 217 6.76 28.96 -7.38
CA GLY A 217 6.30 27.77 -6.70
C GLY A 217 6.88 27.63 -5.28
N ARG A 218 6.91 26.39 -4.81
CA ARG A 218 7.47 26.02 -3.51
C ARG A 218 8.48 24.89 -3.69
N ALA A 219 9.53 24.92 -2.88
CA ALA A 219 10.54 23.86 -2.83
C ALA A 219 10.63 23.30 -1.42
N PRO A 220 11.03 22.02 -1.23
CA PRO A 220 11.35 21.51 0.10
C PRO A 220 12.42 22.35 0.79
N VAL A 221 12.26 22.56 2.10
CA VAL A 221 13.34 23.06 2.96
C VAL A 221 14.43 21.98 3.02
N THR A 222 15.68 22.38 2.86
CA THR A 222 16.82 21.47 2.85
C THR A 222 17.13 20.95 4.25
N ARG A 223 17.82 19.80 4.35
CA ARG A 223 18.27 19.25 5.65
C ARG A 223 19.10 20.27 6.44
N THR A 224 20.01 20.98 5.79
CA THR A 224 20.85 21.99 6.43
C THR A 224 20.04 23.16 7.02
N GLU A 225 19.00 23.62 6.31
CA GLU A 225 18.10 24.65 6.83
C GLU A 225 17.25 24.15 8.00
N LEU A 226 16.81 22.89 7.96
CA LEU A 226 16.10 22.26 9.09
C LEU A 226 17.02 22.13 10.31
N GLU A 227 18.25 21.66 10.14
CA GLU A 227 19.25 21.53 11.20
C GLU A 227 19.55 22.89 11.84
N ALA A 228 19.73 23.95 11.04
CA ALA A 228 19.92 25.31 11.56
C ALA A 228 18.73 25.82 12.39
N ALA A 229 17.51 25.36 12.09
CA ALA A 229 16.32 25.71 12.86
C ALA A 229 16.12 24.82 14.09
N TRP A 230 16.54 23.57 14.07
CA TRP A 230 16.25 22.57 15.11
C TRP A 230 17.38 22.32 16.09
N LEU A 231 18.62 22.61 15.71
CA LEU A 231 19.80 22.22 16.49
C LEU A 231 20.67 23.44 16.79
N ASP A 232 21.17 23.48 18.02
CA ASP A 232 22.23 24.37 18.47
C ASP A 232 23.30 23.52 19.14
N HIS A 233 24.48 23.44 18.53
CA HIS A 233 25.58 22.57 18.96
C HIS A 233 25.19 21.11 19.26
N GLY A 234 24.27 20.54 18.46
CA GLY A 234 23.82 19.14 18.61
C GLY A 234 22.71 18.94 19.66
N THR A 235 22.18 20.01 20.23
CA THR A 235 21.07 19.99 21.21
C THR A 235 19.87 20.76 20.68
N HIS A 236 18.69 20.51 21.25
CA HIS A 236 17.50 21.32 20.92
C HIS A 236 17.56 22.68 21.61
N PRO A 237 17.40 23.79 20.87
CA PRO A 237 17.34 25.14 21.45
C PRO A 237 16.28 25.27 22.55
N PRO A 238 16.50 26.07 23.61
CA PRO A 238 15.57 26.21 24.74
C PRO A 238 14.15 26.63 24.32
N ALA A 239 14.01 27.40 23.24
CA ALA A 239 12.72 27.81 22.69
C ALA A 239 11.91 26.63 22.14
N LEU A 240 12.57 25.61 21.56
CA LEU A 240 11.91 24.39 21.10
C LEU A 240 11.54 23.49 22.26
N VAL A 241 12.45 23.30 23.22
CA VAL A 241 12.19 22.54 24.45
C VAL A 241 10.94 23.10 25.14
N LYS A 242 10.92 24.41 25.44
CA LYS A 242 9.76 25.08 26.06
C LYS A 242 8.43 24.87 25.32
N ALA A 243 8.44 24.70 24.00
CA ALA A 243 7.23 24.57 23.19
C ALA A 243 6.73 23.12 23.04
N LEU A 244 7.64 22.15 23.14
CA LEU A 244 7.41 20.76 22.78
C LEU A 244 7.48 19.80 23.97
N ASP A 245 8.30 20.12 24.98
CA ASP A 245 8.46 19.37 26.23
C ASP A 245 7.13 19.36 26.99
N ARG A 246 6.50 18.19 27.05
CA ARG A 246 5.18 17.96 27.65
C ARG A 246 5.30 17.49 29.08
N ASP A 247 6.35 16.75 29.43
CA ASP A 247 6.54 16.21 30.78
C ASP A 247 7.41 17.11 31.67
N GLY A 248 8.05 18.13 31.08
CA GLY A 248 8.81 19.17 31.77
C GLY A 248 10.19 18.71 32.23
N ASP A 249 10.74 17.63 31.64
CA ASP A 249 12.04 17.08 32.02
C ASP A 249 13.24 17.86 31.45
N GLY A 250 12.98 18.83 30.56
CA GLY A 250 13.98 19.69 29.94
C GLY A 250 14.67 19.08 28.72
N ALA A 251 14.23 17.92 28.25
CA ALA A 251 14.64 17.26 27.02
C ALA A 251 13.44 17.07 26.07
N LEU A 252 13.70 16.63 24.84
CA LEU A 252 12.64 16.26 23.90
C LEU A 252 12.74 14.78 23.56
N ALA A 253 11.78 14.01 24.05
CA ALA A 253 11.60 12.62 23.68
C ALA A 253 10.94 12.47 22.30
N GLU A 254 11.08 11.30 21.66
CA GLU A 254 10.48 11.02 20.34
C GLU A 254 8.95 11.20 20.33
N ALA A 255 8.28 10.96 21.47
CA ALA A 255 6.84 11.16 21.62
C ALA A 255 6.42 12.64 21.63
N GLU A 256 7.35 13.54 21.91
CA GLU A 256 7.14 14.99 22.03
C GLU A 256 7.53 15.74 20.76
N LEU A 257 8.32 15.11 19.89
CA LEU A 257 8.67 15.57 18.55
C LEU A 257 7.46 15.51 17.60
N VAL A 258 6.45 16.33 17.88
CA VAL A 258 5.21 16.42 17.12
C VAL A 258 4.70 17.86 17.12
N LEU A 259 4.43 18.40 15.92
CA LEU A 259 3.87 19.76 15.74
C LEU A 259 2.35 19.75 15.63
N ASP A 260 1.66 19.14 16.57
CA ASP A 260 0.20 18.91 16.56
C ASP A 260 -0.66 20.16 16.83
N THR A 261 -0.05 21.30 17.20
CA THR A 261 -0.78 22.56 17.44
C THR A 261 -0.24 23.71 16.57
N PRO A 262 -1.09 24.69 16.20
CA PRO A 262 -0.64 25.88 15.49
C PRO A 262 0.48 26.65 16.19
N ALA A 263 0.52 26.64 17.53
CA ALA A 263 1.56 27.30 18.32
C ALA A 263 2.92 26.62 18.17
N ARG A 264 2.95 25.27 18.16
CA ARG A 264 4.18 24.50 17.92
C ARG A 264 4.70 24.70 16.50
N VAL A 265 3.80 24.67 15.51
CA VAL A 265 4.12 25.00 14.12
C VAL A 265 4.72 26.41 14.00
N ALA A 266 4.10 27.41 14.64
CA ALA A 266 4.56 28.79 14.61
C ALA A 266 5.96 28.97 15.23
N THR A 267 6.25 28.22 16.30
CA THR A 267 7.57 28.25 16.96
C THR A 267 8.67 27.80 16.00
N VAL A 268 8.48 26.66 15.34
CA VAL A 268 9.44 26.13 14.36
C VAL A 268 9.52 27.02 13.12
N ALA A 269 8.38 27.50 12.61
CA ALA A 269 8.34 28.43 11.48
C ALA A 269 9.13 29.72 11.75
N THR A 270 9.09 30.22 13.00
CA THR A 270 9.87 31.41 13.40
C THR A 270 11.37 31.14 13.36
N ARG A 271 11.80 29.97 13.85
CA ARG A 271 13.21 29.56 13.77
C ARG A 271 13.68 29.35 12.34
N LEU A 272 12.85 28.74 11.49
CA LEU A 272 13.13 28.59 10.05
C LEU A 272 13.32 29.94 9.37
N ARG A 273 12.46 30.93 9.65
CA ARG A 273 12.65 32.30 9.14
C ARG A 273 13.95 32.92 9.64
N GLY A 274 14.30 32.71 10.91
CA GLY A 274 15.58 33.13 11.49
C GLY A 274 16.79 32.49 10.80
N ALA A 275 16.64 31.26 10.29
CA ALA A 275 17.64 30.55 9.49
C ALA A 275 17.63 30.94 7.99
N GLY A 276 16.86 31.96 7.59
CA GLY A 276 16.80 32.45 6.22
C GLY A 276 15.75 31.78 5.31
N VAL A 277 14.90 30.91 5.87
CA VAL A 277 13.83 30.26 5.10
C VAL A 277 12.65 31.21 4.88
N VAL A 278 12.33 31.49 3.62
CA VAL A 278 11.26 32.42 3.22
C VAL A 278 9.90 31.69 3.14
N ASP A 279 8.90 32.24 3.83
CA ASP A 279 7.51 31.72 3.90
C ASP A 279 7.45 30.20 4.16
N PRO A 280 7.96 29.70 5.30
CA PRO A 280 7.92 28.27 5.61
C PRO A 280 6.47 27.78 5.81
N ARG A 281 6.10 26.68 5.14
CA ARG A 281 4.81 26.00 5.30
C ARG A 281 5.00 24.50 5.39
N ILE A 282 4.07 23.80 6.03
CA ILE A 282 4.08 22.34 6.08
C ILE A 282 3.21 21.79 4.95
N GLU A 283 3.70 20.76 4.28
CA GLU A 283 2.95 19.97 3.31
C GLU A 283 3.01 18.48 3.67
N GLY A 284 1.89 17.79 3.46
CA GLY A 284 1.79 16.33 3.58
C GLY A 284 1.64 15.67 2.22
N GLN A 285 2.40 14.61 1.98
CA GLN A 285 2.38 13.85 0.72
C GLN A 285 2.13 12.37 0.97
N ILE A 286 1.13 11.80 0.30
CA ILE A 286 0.81 10.38 0.32
C ILE A 286 1.45 9.75 -0.91
N GLN A 287 2.38 8.82 -0.68
CA GLN A 287 3.01 8.03 -1.73
C GLN A 287 2.50 6.59 -1.67
N PRO A 288 1.84 6.09 -2.72
CA PRO A 288 1.51 4.68 -2.84
C PRO A 288 2.75 3.88 -3.28
N VAL A 289 3.00 2.79 -2.55
CA VAL A 289 4.19 1.94 -2.70
C VAL A 289 3.70 0.51 -2.98
N GLY A 290 3.81 0.06 -4.24
CA GLY A 290 3.24 -1.22 -4.70
C GLY A 290 3.91 -2.45 -4.10
N LEU A 291 3.15 -3.49 -3.79
CA LEU A 291 3.67 -4.68 -3.13
C LEU A 291 3.81 -5.83 -4.12
N HIS A 292 5.05 -6.17 -4.49
CA HIS A 292 5.35 -7.23 -5.47
C HIS A 292 6.13 -8.45 -4.94
N HIS A 293 6.73 -8.34 -3.75
CA HIS A 293 7.39 -9.46 -3.05
C HIS A 293 6.58 -9.93 -1.82
N GLY A 294 7.12 -10.89 -1.08
CA GLY A 294 6.41 -11.50 0.04
C GLY A 294 5.32 -12.46 -0.42
N VAL A 295 5.46 -12.99 -1.63
CA VAL A 295 4.44 -13.83 -2.28
C VAL A 295 4.30 -15.12 -1.51
N GLY A 296 3.09 -15.38 -1.02
CA GLY A 296 2.78 -16.58 -0.25
C GLY A 296 2.65 -17.82 -1.12
N THR A 297 2.76 -18.98 -0.48
CA THR A 297 2.44 -20.27 -1.10
C THR A 297 0.94 -20.38 -1.45
N ARG A 298 0.56 -21.38 -2.24
CA ARG A 298 -0.85 -21.71 -2.51
C ARG A 298 -1.70 -21.86 -1.25
N GLY A 299 -1.14 -22.33 -0.14
CA GLY A 299 -1.86 -22.52 1.12
C GLY A 299 -2.22 -21.21 1.82
N THR A 300 -1.52 -20.12 1.50
CA THR A 300 -1.60 -18.84 2.22
C THR A 300 -2.21 -17.71 1.38
N ALA A 301 -2.52 -17.98 0.12
CA ALA A 301 -3.28 -17.06 -0.72
C ALA A 301 -4.71 -16.89 -0.21
N VAL A 302 -5.32 -15.72 -0.41
CA VAL A 302 -6.72 -15.46 -0.06
C VAL A 302 -7.63 -16.37 -0.90
N LYS A 303 -8.38 -17.24 -0.22
CA LYS A 303 -9.40 -18.12 -0.83
C LYS A 303 -10.78 -17.99 -0.22
N ASP A 304 -10.88 -17.32 0.91
CA ASP A 304 -12.17 -17.00 1.52
C ASP A 304 -12.79 -15.83 0.76
N CYS A 305 -13.89 -16.10 0.05
CA CYS A 305 -14.62 -15.10 -0.71
C CYS A 305 -15.08 -13.93 0.17
N LEU A 306 -15.39 -14.17 1.45
CA LEU A 306 -15.85 -13.14 2.37
C LEU A 306 -14.77 -12.10 2.68
N ALA A 307 -13.49 -12.40 2.45
CA ALA A 307 -12.42 -11.43 2.59
C ALA A 307 -12.60 -10.20 1.67
N CYS A 308 -13.30 -10.35 0.53
CA CYS A 308 -13.61 -9.25 -0.39
C CYS A 308 -15.11 -8.99 -0.55
N HIS A 309 -15.95 -10.02 -0.40
CA HIS A 309 -17.40 -9.94 -0.57
C HIS A 309 -18.17 -9.74 0.74
N GLY A 310 -17.49 -9.83 1.89
CA GLY A 310 -18.10 -9.64 3.20
C GLY A 310 -18.20 -8.16 3.62
N PRO A 311 -18.81 -7.89 4.79
CA PRO A 311 -18.90 -6.53 5.32
C PRO A 311 -17.53 -5.94 5.68
N GLU A 312 -16.61 -6.75 6.21
CA GLU A 312 -15.22 -6.35 6.50
C GLU A 312 -14.30 -6.56 5.30
N SER A 313 -14.71 -6.04 4.15
CA SER A 313 -14.01 -6.25 2.88
C SER A 313 -12.64 -5.59 2.84
N ARG A 314 -11.68 -6.30 2.25
CA ARG A 314 -10.38 -5.76 1.85
C ARG A 314 -10.47 -4.62 0.82
N LEU A 315 -11.59 -4.53 0.08
CA LEU A 315 -11.80 -3.51 -0.96
C LEU A 315 -12.05 -2.11 -0.39
N SER A 316 -12.49 -2.02 0.87
CA SER A 316 -12.82 -0.77 1.56
C SER A 316 -12.20 -0.68 2.97
N ALA A 317 -11.31 -1.60 3.31
CA ALA A 317 -10.62 -1.60 4.59
C ALA A 317 -9.82 -0.30 4.76
N PRO A 318 -10.06 0.48 5.85
CA PRO A 318 -9.36 1.74 6.05
C PRO A 318 -7.87 1.50 6.34
N MET A 319 -7.05 2.46 5.94
CA MET A 319 -5.61 2.46 6.22
C MET A 319 -5.19 3.75 6.92
N ILE A 320 -4.57 3.62 8.10
CA ILE A 320 -3.97 4.75 8.81
C ILE A 320 -2.83 5.32 7.97
N LEU A 321 -2.89 6.61 7.66
CA LEU A 321 -1.85 7.34 6.92
C LEU A 321 -0.83 7.95 7.89
N ALA A 322 -1.31 8.46 9.02
CA ALA A 322 -0.51 8.91 10.14
C ALA A 322 -1.40 8.95 11.39
N GLY A 323 -0.99 8.33 12.50
CA GLY A 323 -1.73 8.43 13.77
C GLY A 323 -1.72 9.83 14.39
N VAL A 324 -0.70 10.64 14.08
CA VAL A 324 -0.61 12.07 14.44
C VAL A 324 0.00 12.84 13.28
N ALA A 325 -0.56 14.00 12.97
CA ALA A 325 -0.11 14.89 11.91
C ALA A 325 0.31 16.27 12.45
N PRO A 326 1.18 17.01 11.74
CA PRO A 326 1.47 18.40 12.04
C PRO A 326 0.21 19.27 11.85
N ALA A 327 -0.35 19.74 12.97
CA ALA A 327 -1.57 20.53 13.05
C ALA A 327 -2.72 19.98 12.18
N ASP A 328 -3.38 20.85 11.42
CA ASP A 328 -4.52 20.51 10.55
C ASP A 328 -4.12 20.34 9.07
N VAL A 329 -2.86 19.99 8.78
CA VAL A 329 -2.41 19.85 7.39
C VAL A 329 -2.99 18.57 6.78
N THR A 330 -3.85 18.72 5.77
CA THR A 330 -4.37 17.59 4.99
C THR A 330 -3.31 17.07 4.03
N PRO A 331 -2.94 15.77 4.08
CA PRO A 331 -1.96 15.21 3.17
C PRO A 331 -2.60 14.99 1.79
N LYS A 332 -1.82 15.20 0.73
CA LYS A 332 -2.28 15.09 -0.67
C LYS A 332 -1.55 13.94 -1.38
N TRP A 333 -2.22 13.33 -2.34
CA TRP A 333 -1.59 12.33 -3.21
C TRP A 333 -0.44 12.95 -4.01
N ARG A 334 0.67 12.22 -4.09
CA ARG A 334 1.80 12.62 -4.92
C ARG A 334 1.46 12.41 -6.40
N ALA A 335 1.64 13.45 -7.22
CA ALA A 335 1.16 13.48 -8.60
C ALA A 335 1.89 12.54 -9.58
N ASP A 336 3.07 12.03 -9.23
CA ASP A 336 3.92 11.18 -10.09
C ASP A 336 3.69 9.68 -9.90
N SER A 337 2.69 9.26 -9.12
CA SER A 337 2.35 7.83 -9.00
C SER A 337 1.57 7.34 -10.22
N ARG A 338 2.04 6.28 -10.89
CA ARG A 338 1.24 5.51 -11.89
C ARG A 338 0.09 4.70 -11.27
N THR A 339 -0.25 4.99 -10.01
CA THR A 339 -1.34 4.43 -9.23
C THR A 339 -2.35 5.54 -9.04
N ALA A 340 -3.60 5.31 -9.41
CA ALA A 340 -4.64 6.31 -9.25
C ALA A 340 -5.11 6.35 -7.79
N PRO A 341 -5.26 7.56 -7.19
CA PRO A 341 -5.95 7.73 -5.93
C PRO A 341 -7.34 7.08 -5.95
N MET A 342 -7.76 6.51 -4.84
CA MET A 342 -9.09 5.89 -4.70
C MET A 342 -9.59 6.03 -3.25
N GLY A 343 -10.79 6.59 -3.10
CA GLY A 343 -11.43 6.83 -1.82
C GLY A 343 -11.05 8.15 -1.14
N GLN A 344 -11.43 8.28 0.12
CA GLN A 344 -11.40 9.55 0.85
C GLN A 344 -10.34 9.57 1.95
N VAL A 345 -9.55 10.65 1.98
CA VAL A 345 -8.65 10.97 3.09
C VAL A 345 -9.44 11.73 4.14
N VAL A 346 -9.64 11.10 5.30
CA VAL A 346 -10.46 11.64 6.39
C VAL A 346 -9.61 11.83 7.64
N ARG A 347 -9.96 12.85 8.41
CA ARG A 347 -9.36 13.08 9.72
C ARG A 347 -9.88 12.06 10.72
N ASP A 348 -9.00 11.52 11.54
CA ASP A 348 -9.33 10.61 12.64
C ASP A 348 -8.48 10.99 13.86
N GLY A 349 -9.11 11.62 14.85
CA GLY A 349 -8.42 12.24 15.98
C GLY A 349 -7.34 13.24 15.54
N GLY A 350 -6.10 13.05 16.01
CA GLY A 350 -4.94 13.85 15.64
C GLY A 350 -4.28 13.47 14.31
N GLY A 351 -4.82 12.47 13.61
CA GLY A 351 -4.20 11.85 12.45
C GLY A 351 -5.10 11.81 11.21
N TRP A 352 -4.68 11.01 10.23
CA TRP A 352 -5.36 10.83 8.95
C TRP A 352 -5.50 9.35 8.60
N VAL A 353 -6.63 9.00 8.01
CA VAL A 353 -6.98 7.66 7.55
C VAL A 353 -7.48 7.74 6.11
N LEU A 354 -7.04 6.83 5.26
CA LEU A 354 -7.66 6.59 3.96
C LEU A 354 -8.84 5.62 4.14
N ARG A 355 -10.01 5.98 3.61
CA ARG A 355 -11.17 5.10 3.44
C ARG A 355 -11.34 4.79 1.94
N PRO A 356 -10.85 3.64 1.46
CA PRO A 356 -10.93 3.28 0.05
C PRO A 356 -12.38 3.03 -0.39
N ASP A 357 -12.68 3.35 -1.64
CA ASP A 357 -13.95 3.02 -2.29
C ASP A 357 -13.67 2.38 -3.66
N ALA A 358 -13.79 1.06 -3.73
CA ALA A 358 -13.53 0.30 -4.95
C ALA A 358 -14.51 0.62 -6.10
N THR A 359 -15.66 1.24 -5.81
CA THR A 359 -16.61 1.64 -6.86
C THR A 359 -16.07 2.78 -7.71
N GLU A 360 -15.19 3.63 -7.18
CA GLU A 360 -14.48 4.67 -7.94
C GLU A 360 -13.57 4.07 -9.02
N ALA A 361 -13.09 2.85 -8.81
CA ALA A 361 -12.32 2.07 -9.78
C ALA A 361 -13.21 1.17 -10.67
N GLY A 362 -14.54 1.31 -10.61
CA GLY A 362 -15.49 0.49 -11.36
C GLY A 362 -15.66 -0.94 -10.83
N VAL A 363 -15.17 -1.23 -9.62
CA VAL A 363 -15.25 -2.57 -9.02
C VAL A 363 -16.46 -2.67 -8.10
N TYR A 364 -17.47 -3.43 -8.55
CA TYR A 364 -18.62 -3.80 -7.73
C TYR A 364 -18.49 -5.23 -7.23
N ALA A 365 -18.22 -5.39 -5.93
CA ALA A 365 -18.26 -6.68 -5.26
C ALA A 365 -19.63 -6.95 -4.65
N MET A 366 -20.35 -7.95 -5.20
CA MET A 366 -21.64 -8.41 -4.66
C MET A 366 -21.50 -8.85 -3.19
N GLY A 367 -22.46 -8.50 -2.34
CA GLY A 367 -22.45 -8.78 -0.90
C GLY A 367 -21.80 -7.66 -0.09
N HIS A 368 -20.67 -7.14 -0.56
CA HIS A 368 -20.01 -5.99 0.07
C HIS A 368 -20.72 -4.68 -0.31
N HIS A 369 -20.92 -4.46 -1.60
CA HIS A 369 -21.69 -3.34 -2.11
C HIS A 369 -23.16 -3.76 -2.22
N ARG A 370 -24.05 -2.83 -1.87
CA ARG A 370 -25.50 -3.07 -1.83
C ARG A 370 -26.20 -2.05 -2.72
N LEU A 371 -27.01 -2.53 -3.64
CA LEU A 371 -27.90 -1.69 -4.46
C LEU A 371 -29.27 -1.65 -3.79
N GLY A 372 -29.53 -0.61 -3.00
CA GLY A 372 -30.74 -0.53 -2.17
C GLY A 372 -32.05 -0.73 -2.92
N LEU A 373 -32.15 -0.28 -4.17
CA LEU A 373 -33.33 -0.51 -5.02
C LEU A 373 -33.50 -1.98 -5.41
N ALA A 374 -32.40 -2.67 -5.74
CA ALA A 374 -32.45 -4.09 -6.06
C ALA A 374 -32.79 -4.93 -4.82
N GLU A 375 -32.27 -4.56 -3.65
CA GLU A 375 -32.63 -5.19 -2.38
C GLU A 375 -34.10 -4.95 -2.03
N ALA A 376 -34.61 -3.72 -2.22
CA ALA A 376 -36.01 -3.40 -1.99
C ALA A 376 -36.93 -4.21 -2.91
N PHE A 377 -36.61 -4.30 -4.20
CA PHE A 377 -37.35 -5.11 -5.15
C PHE A 377 -37.30 -6.60 -4.79
N GLY A 378 -36.12 -7.12 -4.44
CA GLY A 378 -35.97 -8.51 -4.01
C GLY A 378 -36.78 -8.83 -2.75
N LEU A 379 -36.80 -7.92 -1.77
CA LEU A 379 -37.61 -8.04 -0.56
C LEU A 379 -39.11 -8.00 -0.89
N LEU A 380 -39.56 -7.09 -1.75
CA LEU A 380 -40.95 -7.02 -2.19
C LEU A 380 -41.38 -8.28 -2.93
N ALA A 381 -40.53 -8.83 -3.80
CA ALA A 381 -40.79 -10.08 -4.51
C ALA A 381 -40.92 -11.26 -3.53
N LEU A 382 -40.03 -11.36 -2.55
CA LEU A 382 -40.09 -12.38 -1.49
C LEU A 382 -41.39 -12.27 -0.68
N LEU A 383 -41.75 -11.05 -0.24
CA LEU A 383 -43.00 -10.79 0.45
C LEU A 383 -44.22 -11.17 -0.39
N GLY A 384 -44.19 -10.88 -1.69
CA GLY A 384 -45.23 -11.28 -2.65
C GLY A 384 -45.38 -12.79 -2.75
N VAL A 385 -44.28 -13.54 -2.84
CA VAL A 385 -44.29 -15.02 -2.86
C VAL A 385 -44.85 -15.59 -1.55
N VAL A 386 -44.39 -15.09 -0.40
CA VAL A 386 -44.87 -15.53 0.92
C VAL A 386 -46.36 -15.26 1.07
N LEU A 387 -46.83 -14.09 0.63
CA LEU A 387 -48.26 -13.75 0.61
C LEU A 387 -49.04 -14.71 -0.29
N GLY A 388 -48.58 -14.94 -1.52
CA GLY A 388 -49.23 -15.84 -2.47
C GLY A 388 -49.34 -17.28 -1.95
N VAL A 389 -48.27 -17.81 -1.37
CA VAL A 389 -48.25 -19.16 -0.75
C VAL A 389 -49.19 -19.21 0.45
N SER A 390 -49.18 -18.18 1.31
CA SER A 390 -50.04 -18.11 2.50
C SER A 390 -51.52 -18.02 2.14
N VAL A 391 -51.87 -17.21 1.14
CA VAL A 391 -53.25 -17.08 0.62
C VAL A 391 -53.69 -18.42 0.03
N HIS A 392 -52.90 -19.02 -0.85
CA HIS A 392 -53.24 -20.30 -1.49
C HIS A 392 -53.39 -21.43 -0.46
N GLY A 393 -52.45 -21.55 0.48
CA GLY A 393 -52.49 -22.52 1.57
C GLY A 393 -53.70 -22.30 2.49
N GLY A 394 -53.96 -21.05 2.87
CA GLY A 394 -55.11 -20.67 3.68
C GLY A 394 -56.45 -20.98 3.01
N LEU A 395 -56.57 -20.73 1.71
CA LEU A 395 -57.75 -21.11 0.92
C LEU A 395 -57.96 -22.62 0.90
N ARG A 396 -56.89 -23.41 0.72
CA ARG A 396 -56.97 -24.89 0.78
C ARG A 396 -57.48 -25.38 2.14
N VAL A 397 -56.93 -24.87 3.24
CA VAL A 397 -57.37 -25.23 4.60
C VAL A 397 -58.83 -24.83 4.83
N ARG A 398 -59.22 -23.60 4.45
CA ARG A 398 -60.60 -23.12 4.58
C ARG A 398 -61.59 -23.97 3.79
N LEU A 399 -61.25 -24.37 2.56
CA LEU A 399 -62.07 -25.26 1.74
C LEU A 399 -62.19 -26.66 2.35
N ALA A 400 -61.10 -27.22 2.89
CA ALA A 400 -61.12 -28.51 3.56
C ALA A 400 -62.00 -28.49 4.82
N LEU A 401 -61.91 -27.42 5.63
CA LEU A 401 -62.76 -27.23 6.81
C LEU A 401 -64.24 -27.08 6.44
N LYS A 402 -64.55 -26.36 5.34
CA LYS A 402 -65.92 -26.25 4.84
C LYS A 402 -66.49 -27.60 4.43
N ARG A 403 -65.72 -28.42 3.69
CA ARG A 403 -66.14 -29.76 3.28
C ARG A 403 -66.36 -30.69 4.47
N ARG A 404 -65.51 -30.62 5.51
CA ARG A 404 -65.69 -31.37 6.76
C ARG A 404 -66.90 -30.96 7.60
N LYS A 405 -67.43 -29.75 7.42
CA LYS A 405 -68.68 -29.32 8.07
C LYS A 405 -69.93 -29.71 7.29
N GLN A 406 -69.78 -30.11 6.03
CA GLN A 406 -70.87 -30.49 5.12
C GLN A 406 -71.02 -32.01 4.97
N ALA A 407 -69.99 -32.77 5.31
CA ALA A 407 -70.07 -34.19 5.65
C ALA A 407 -70.36 -34.33 7.14
#